data_AF-A0A5C6U3W4-F1
#
_entry.id   AF-A0A5C6U3W4-F1
#
_cell.length_a   1.000
_cell.length_b   1.000
_cell.length_c   1.000
_cell.angle_alpha   90.00
_cell.angle_beta   90.00
_cell.angle_gamma   90.00
#
_symmetry.space_group_name_H-M   'P 1'
#
loop_
_entity.id
_entity.type
_entity.pdbx_description
1 polymer ?
#
loop_
_entity_poly.entity_id
_entity_poly.type
_entity_poly.pdbx_seq_one_letter_code
_entity_poly.pdbx_strand_id
1 'polypeptide(L)'
;MSPGQTERWLVASYDDHARRALNESLCLRLDGAVNRPALEAALNDVVARHEAFRSEFDTTEPRQRLVAPRPVPIARLDLSGSADAEQALDDFCTRASEKDFPSTGRRWPN
;
A
#
# COMPACT_ATOMS: atom_id res chain seq x y z
N MET A 1 15.87 10.42 -5.47
CA MET A 1 15.87 9.28 -4.52
C MET A 1 17.03 9.45 -3.57
N SER A 2 16.84 9.12 -2.29
CA SER A 2 17.95 9.05 -1.34
C SER A 2 18.78 7.76 -1.58
N PRO A 3 20.01 7.66 -1.04
CA PRO A 3 20.82 6.45 -1.16
C PRO A 3 20.09 5.17 -0.70
N GLY A 4 19.40 5.21 0.44
CA GLY A 4 18.63 4.07 0.94
C GLY A 4 17.42 3.72 0.06
N GLN A 5 16.80 4.69 -0.61
CA GLN A 5 15.76 4.39 -1.60
C GLN A 5 16.34 3.73 -2.85
N THR A 6 17.54 4.13 -3.29
CA THR A 6 18.23 3.50 -4.43
C THR A 6 18.62 2.06 -4.12
N GLU A 7 19.08 1.77 -2.90
CA GLU A 7 19.37 0.41 -2.45
C GLU A 7 18.11 -0.48 -2.47
N ARG A 8 16.99 0.01 -1.89
CA ARG A 8 15.71 -0.71 -1.93
C ARG A 8 15.20 -0.92 -3.36
N TRP A 9 15.37 0.07 -4.24
CA TRP A 9 15.01 -0.06 -5.66
C TRP A 9 15.81 -1.15 -6.37
N LEU A 10 17.11 -1.23 -6.09
CA LEU A 10 17.97 -2.28 -6.66
C LEU A 10 17.49 -3.67 -6.21
N VAL A 11 17.19 -3.84 -4.92
CA VAL A 11 16.61 -5.08 -4.37
C VAL A 11 15.28 -5.42 -5.04
N ALA A 12 14.37 -4.43 -5.15
CA ALA A 12 13.06 -4.60 -5.77
C ALA A 12 13.12 -4.92 -7.28
N SER A 13 14.25 -4.67 -7.95
CA SER A 13 14.44 -4.90 -9.39
C SER A 13 14.94 -6.32 -9.71
N TYR A 14 15.22 -7.14 -8.69
CA TYR A 14 15.75 -8.49 -8.88
C TYR A 14 14.68 -9.49 -9.32
N ASP A 15 13.63 -9.65 -8.50
CA ASP A 15 12.45 -10.46 -8.80
C ASP A 15 11.26 -10.06 -7.90
N ASP A 16 10.09 -10.67 -8.14
CA ASP A 16 8.88 -10.42 -7.36
C ASP A 16 8.98 -10.89 -5.91
N HIS A 17 9.82 -11.88 -5.60
CA HIS A 17 10.02 -12.33 -4.22
C HIS A 17 10.80 -11.28 -3.41
N ALA A 18 11.90 -10.76 -3.96
CA ALA A 18 12.69 -9.68 -3.37
C ALA A 18 11.86 -8.41 -3.19
N ARG A 19 10.97 -8.09 -4.14
CA ARG A 19 10.07 -6.94 -4.01
C ARG A 19 9.04 -7.12 -2.88
N ARG A 20 8.43 -8.31 -2.75
CA ARG A 20 7.49 -8.60 -1.66
C ARG A 20 8.15 -8.61 -0.29
N ALA A 21 9.41 -9.01 -0.20
CA ALA A 21 10.19 -8.94 1.03
C ALA A 21 10.37 -7.50 1.56
N LEU A 22 10.11 -6.48 0.73
CA LEU A 22 10.15 -5.07 1.11
C LEU A 22 8.79 -4.50 1.53
N ASN A 23 7.72 -5.30 1.48
CA ASN A 23 6.40 -4.89 1.94
C ASN A 23 6.42 -4.71 3.46
N GLU A 24 5.87 -3.59 3.92
CA GLU A 24 5.66 -3.28 5.33
C GLU A 24 4.16 -3.08 5.54
N SER A 25 3.60 -3.74 6.54
CA SER A 25 2.16 -3.70 6.83
C SER A 25 1.91 -3.48 8.31
N LEU A 26 0.83 -2.76 8.63
CA LEU A 26 0.40 -2.49 9.99
C LEU A 26 -1.11 -2.76 10.10
N CYS A 27 -1.52 -3.39 11.19
CA CYS A 27 -2.92 -3.55 11.57
C CYS A 27 -3.22 -2.71 12.81
N LEU A 28 -4.35 -2.00 12.80
CA LEU A 28 -4.82 -1.17 13.91
C LEU A 28 -6.19 -1.65 14.35
N ARG A 29 -6.39 -1.86 15.67
CA ARG A 29 -7.70 -2.14 16.25
C ARG A 29 -8.30 -0.84 16.77
N LEU A 30 -9.52 -0.54 16.33
CA LEU A 30 -10.30 0.60 16.81
C LEU A 30 -11.48 0.06 17.62
N ASP A 31 -11.55 0.45 18.90
CA ASP A 31 -12.64 0.03 19.78
C ASP A 31 -13.78 1.05 19.73
N GLY A 32 -14.99 0.58 19.47
CA GLY A 32 -16.21 1.39 19.40
C GLY A 32 -16.68 1.72 17.98
N ALA A 33 -17.64 2.64 17.88
CA ALA A 33 -18.25 3.00 16.61
C ALA A 33 -17.31 3.85 15.76
N VAL A 34 -16.98 3.37 14.56
CA VAL A 34 -16.15 4.10 13.59
C VAL A 34 -17.03 4.93 12.66
N ASN A 35 -16.79 6.25 12.62
CA ASN A 35 -17.37 7.13 11.60
C ASN A 35 -16.63 6.91 10.27
N ARG A 36 -17.19 6.04 9.43
CA ARG A 36 -16.53 5.57 8.19
C ARG A 36 -16.25 6.70 7.18
N PRO A 37 -17.22 7.57 6.82
CA PRO A 37 -16.93 8.68 5.91
C PRO A 37 -15.82 9.61 6.40
N ALA A 38 -15.76 9.85 7.72
CA ALA A 38 -14.70 10.65 8.31
C ALA A 38 -13.33 9.96 8.23
N LEU A 39 -13.26 8.66 8.46
CA LEU A 39 -12.01 7.89 8.33
C LEU A 39 -11.51 7.86 6.87
N GLU A 40 -12.40 7.66 5.90
CA GLU A 40 -12.07 7.73 4.47
C GLU A 40 -11.54 9.12 4.08
N ALA A 41 -12.21 10.20 4.52
CA ALA A 41 -11.75 11.56 4.27
C ALA A 41 -10.36 11.81 4.89
N ALA A 42 -10.16 11.42 6.15
CA ALA A 42 -8.89 11.58 6.85
C ALA A 42 -7.74 10.83 6.16
N LEU A 43 -7.97 9.61 5.67
CA LEU A 43 -6.96 8.84 4.94
C LEU A 43 -6.62 9.49 3.60
N ASN A 44 -7.61 9.99 2.88
CA ASN A 44 -7.39 10.73 1.63
C ASN A 44 -6.60 12.03 1.89
N ASP A 45 -6.87 12.74 2.97
CA ASP A 45 -6.13 13.95 3.36
C ASP A 45 -4.66 13.63 3.69
N VAL A 46 -4.40 12.53 4.40
CA VAL A 46 -3.03 12.06 4.69
C VAL A 46 -2.28 11.76 3.39
N VAL A 47 -2.90 11.02 2.47
CA VAL A 47 -2.29 10.68 1.17
C VAL A 47 -2.05 11.93 0.32
N ALA A 48 -2.98 12.89 0.33
CA ALA A 48 -2.84 14.12 -0.43
C ALA A 48 -1.69 14.99 0.09
N ARG A 49 -1.57 15.11 1.42
CA ARG A 49 -0.59 15.96 2.08
C ARG A 49 0.85 15.43 1.99
N HIS A 50 1.04 14.11 1.94
CA HIS A 50 2.37 13.50 2.02
C HIS A 50 2.89 13.00 0.68
N GLU A 51 4.07 13.48 0.29
CA GLU A 51 4.74 13.08 -0.96
C GLU A 51 5.11 11.59 -1.01
N ALA A 52 5.41 10.99 0.15
CA ALA A 52 5.77 9.58 0.24
C ALA A 52 4.69 8.65 -0.34
N PHE A 53 3.41 8.94 -0.11
CA PHE A 53 2.28 8.15 -0.65
C PHE A 53 1.94 8.48 -2.10
N ARG A 54 2.55 9.52 -2.67
CA ARG A 54 2.37 9.97 -4.05
C ARG A 54 3.63 9.80 -4.89
N SER A 55 4.56 8.99 -4.40
CA SER A 55 5.82 8.70 -5.06
C SER A 55 5.67 7.43 -5.90
N GLU A 56 5.96 7.53 -7.19
CA GLU A 56 6.09 6.38 -8.08
C GLU A 56 7.57 6.21 -8.44
N PHE A 57 8.02 4.96 -8.45
CA PHE A 57 9.38 4.58 -8.83
C PHE A 57 9.36 3.94 -10.22
N ASP A 58 10.34 4.25 -11.05
CA ASP A 58 10.53 3.58 -12.33
C ASP A 58 11.14 2.17 -12.10
N THR A 59 10.93 1.18 -12.97
CA THR A 59 11.55 -0.17 -12.82
C THR A 59 12.83 -0.35 -13.61
N THR A 60 13.11 0.55 -14.54
CA THR A 60 14.26 0.46 -15.44
C THR A 60 15.40 1.35 -14.98
N GLU A 61 15.08 2.47 -14.34
CA GLU A 61 16.05 3.41 -13.80
C GLU A 61 15.71 3.81 -12.36
N PRO A 62 16.70 4.19 -11.53
CA PRO A 62 16.47 4.64 -10.15
C PRO A 62 15.91 6.07 -10.12
N ARG A 63 14.73 6.26 -10.69
CA ARG A 63 14.01 7.53 -10.73
C ARG A 63 12.73 7.43 -9.90
N GLN A 64 12.46 8.51 -9.18
CA GLN A 64 11.23 8.73 -8.44
C GLN A 64 10.52 9.95 -9.01
N ARG A 65 9.22 9.85 -9.20
CA ARG A 65 8.37 10.97 -9.60
C ARG A 65 7.21 11.14 -8.64
N LEU A 66 6.78 12.38 -8.47
CA LEU A 66 5.56 12.69 -7.74
C LEU A 66 4.38 12.68 -8.71
N VAL A 67 3.29 12.05 -8.29
CA VAL A 67 2.01 12.11 -8.98
C VAL A 67 1.00 12.97 -8.22
N ALA A 68 -0.01 13.44 -8.95
CA ALA A 68 -1.15 14.11 -8.35
C ALA A 68 -1.81 13.18 -7.31
N PRO A 69 -2.32 13.73 -6.20
CA PRO A 69 -3.08 12.95 -5.23
C PRO A 69 -4.27 12.26 -5.91
N ARG A 70 -4.50 11.00 -5.54
CA ARG A 70 -5.67 10.23 -5.96
C ARG A 70 -6.34 9.65 -4.71
N PRO A 71 -7.68 9.62 -4.67
CA PRO A 71 -8.39 8.95 -3.59
C PRO A 71 -7.94 7.50 -3.47
N VAL A 72 -7.69 7.04 -2.24
CA VAL A 72 -7.33 5.65 -1.98
C VAL A 72 -8.60 4.83 -1.80
N PRO A 73 -8.80 3.77 -2.60
CA PRO A 73 -9.93 2.88 -2.41
C PRO A 73 -9.77 2.11 -1.10
N ILE A 74 -10.74 2.23 -0.20
CA ILE A 74 -10.78 1.48 1.05
C ILE A 74 -11.68 0.27 0.86
N ALA A 75 -11.07 -0.93 0.84
CA ALA A 75 -11.82 -2.17 0.81
C ALA A 75 -12.49 -2.41 2.17
N ARG A 76 -13.76 -2.82 2.14
CA ARG A 76 -14.50 -3.21 3.33
C ARG A 76 -14.73 -4.71 3.32
N LEU A 77 -14.37 -5.34 4.44
CA LEU A 77 -14.68 -6.73 4.72
C LEU A 77 -15.51 -6.79 6.00
N ASP A 78 -16.69 -7.41 5.93
CA ASP A 78 -17.53 -7.65 7.10
C ASP A 78 -17.27 -9.06 7.60
N LEU A 79 -16.63 -9.16 8.77
CA LEU A 79 -16.28 -10.42 9.42
C LEU A 79 -17.26 -10.80 10.53
N SER A 80 -18.31 -10.00 10.77
CA SER A 80 -19.24 -10.23 11.88
C SER A 80 -20.03 -11.54 11.76
N GLY A 81 -20.17 -12.07 10.54
CA GLY A 81 -20.78 -13.38 10.27
C GLY A 81 -19.79 -14.55 10.21
N SER A 82 -18.49 -14.33 10.43
CA SER A 82 -17.49 -15.40 10.44
C SER A 82 -17.62 -16.24 11.71
N ALA A 83 -17.45 -17.56 11.59
CA ALA A 83 -17.35 -18.46 12.75
C ALA A 83 -16.12 -18.14 13.62
N ASP A 84 -15.05 -17.66 12.98
CA ASP A 84 -13.84 -17.14 13.63
C ASP A 84 -13.40 -15.88 12.89
N ALA A 85 -13.74 -14.71 13.44
CA ALA A 85 -13.43 -13.42 12.82
C ALA A 85 -11.95 -13.05 12.96
N GLU A 86 -11.27 -13.54 14.00
CA GLU A 86 -9.86 -13.21 14.27
C GLU A 86 -8.96 -13.97 13.30
N GLN A 87 -9.18 -15.28 13.13
CA GLN A 87 -8.45 -16.06 12.12
C GLN A 87 -8.73 -15.54 10.70
N ALA A 88 -9.99 -15.18 10.39
CA ALA A 88 -10.33 -14.63 9.08
C ALA A 88 -9.62 -13.28 8.80
N LEU A 89 -9.41 -12.46 9.83
CA LEU A 89 -8.65 -11.22 9.72
C LEU A 89 -7.15 -11.50 9.51
N ASP A 90 -6.57 -12.42 10.27
CA ASP A 90 -5.16 -12.80 10.16
C ASP A 90 -4.83 -13.35 8.76
N ASP A 91 -5.66 -14.26 8.28
CA ASP A 91 -5.63 -14.81 6.92
C ASP A 91 -5.69 -13.71 5.86
N PHE A 92 -6.55 -12.72 6.06
CA PHE A 92 -6.67 -11.59 5.14
C PHE A 92 -5.40 -10.74 5.13
N CYS A 93 -4.87 -10.39 6.31
CA CYS A 93 -3.64 -9.62 6.45
C CYS A 93 -2.44 -10.33 5.82
N THR A 94 -2.29 -11.64 6.06
CA THR A 94 -1.24 -12.47 5.47
C THR A 94 -1.32 -12.47 3.94
N ARG A 95 -2.50 -12.75 3.37
CA ARG A 95 -2.66 -12.70 1.91
C ARG A 95 -2.45 -11.31 1.34
N ALA A 96 -2.76 -10.25 2.10
CA ALA A 96 -2.57 -8.88 1.65
C ALA A 96 -1.09 -8.48 1.63
N SER A 97 -0.28 -8.93 2.60
CA SER A 97 1.16 -8.66 2.65
C SER A 97 1.95 -9.40 1.57
N GLU A 98 1.44 -10.54 1.10
CA GLU A 98 2.02 -11.31 0.00
C GLU A 98 1.69 -10.74 -1.38
N LYS A 99 0.80 -9.75 -1.47
CA LYS A 99 0.50 -9.11 -2.75
C LYS A 99 1.68 -8.30 -3.21
N ASP A 100 1.97 -8.47 -4.49
CA ASP A 100 2.88 -7.61 -5.20
C ASP A 100 2.38 -6.16 -5.18
N PHE A 101 3.18 -5.25 -4.62
CA PHE A 101 3.04 -3.82 -4.89
C PHE A 101 3.72 -3.50 -6.23
N PRO A 102 2.98 -3.35 -7.35
CA PRO A 102 3.60 -3.17 -8.65
C PRO A 102 4.50 -1.93 -8.59
N SER A 103 5.81 -2.12 -8.70
CA SER A 103 6.77 -1.02 -8.81
C SER A 103 6.73 -0.38 -10.21
N THR A 104 5.76 -0.72 -11.05
CA THR A 104 5.70 -0.22 -12.43
C THR A 104 4.32 0.20 -12.88
N GLY A 105 4.31 1.30 -13.62
CA GLY A 105 3.20 1.71 -14.45
C GLY A 105 2.72 0.57 -15.35
N ARG A 106 1.41 0.31 -15.27
CA ARG A 106 0.64 0.07 -16.49
C ARG A 106 1.03 1.18 -17.47
N ARG A 107 1.56 0.79 -18.65
CA ARG A 107 2.10 1.63 -19.73
C ARG A 107 1.39 2.99 -19.82
N TRP A 108 2.16 4.07 -19.89
CA TRP A 108 1.65 5.33 -20.45
C TRP A 108 1.86 5.28 -21.97
N PRO A 109 0.79 5.20 -22.79
CA PRO A 109 0.91 5.60 -24.19
C PRO A 109 1.05 7.12 -24.25
N ASN A 110 1.89 7.60 -25.19
CA ASN A 110 1.86 8.98 -25.68
C ASN A 110 0.47 9.34 -26.21
#